data_AF-A0A968VZQ6-F1
#
_entry.id   AF-A0A968VZQ6-F1
#
_cell.length_a   1.000
_cell.length_b   1.000
_cell.length_c   1.000
_cell.angle_alpha   90.00
_cell.angle_beta   90.00
_cell.angle_gamma   90.00
#
_symmetry.space_group_name_H-M   'P 1'
#
loop_
_entity.id
_entity.type
_entity.pdbx_description
1 polymer ?
#
loop_
_entity_poly.entity_id
_entity_poly.type
_entity_poly.pdbx_seq_one_letter_code
_entity_poly.pdbx_strand_id
1 'polypeptide(L)'
;MVTAYNNFTKTSGSQSIDGQIDEVWAQAQPYPLAQGLNNNNIANPGDFTVTYSTLWDEDSLYMMAVITDPTHHTIAPFPWESDGIEYYFDMDNDKDMGLTSDNYQLGFAWKHSVYGDYSSDIQLSINYKFHETTNGYVMEAAVPWANGLFF
;
A
#
# COMPACT_ATOMS: atom_id res chain seq x y z
N MET A 1 4.88 -16.12 -4.23
CA MET A 1 3.90 -15.75 -3.19
C MET A 1 4.54 -16.00 -1.83
N VAL A 2 4.79 -14.96 -1.03
CA VAL A 2 5.22 -15.14 0.36
C VAL A 2 3.98 -15.04 1.24
N THR A 3 3.66 -16.13 1.92
CA THR A 3 2.61 -16.11 2.96
C THR A 3 3.26 -15.58 4.24
N ALA A 4 3.03 -14.30 4.54
CA ALA A 4 3.35 -13.74 5.85
C ALA A 4 2.11 -13.86 6.74
N TYR A 5 2.17 -14.65 7.81
CA TYR A 5 1.13 -14.65 8.86
C TYR A 5 1.32 -13.41 9.71
N ASN A 6 0.98 -12.25 9.15
CA ASN A 6 1.09 -10.97 9.82
C ASN A 6 -0.22 -10.68 10.54
N ASN A 7 -0.16 -10.55 11.87
CA ASN A 7 -1.30 -10.04 12.62
C ASN A 7 -1.41 -8.54 12.36
N PHE A 8 -2.49 -8.10 11.71
CA PHE A 8 -2.79 -6.68 11.62
C PHE A 8 -3.13 -6.17 13.02
N THR A 9 -2.45 -5.11 13.46
CA THR A 9 -2.69 -4.52 14.78
C THR A 9 -3.99 -3.72 14.75
N LYS A 10 -4.88 -4.00 15.70
CA LYS A 10 -6.13 -3.24 15.87
C LYS A 10 -5.83 -1.89 16.56
N THR A 11 -6.37 -0.80 16.04
CA THR A 11 -6.30 0.54 16.66
C THR A 11 -7.51 0.79 17.57
N SER A 12 -7.44 1.82 18.41
CA SER A 12 -8.57 2.24 19.26
C SER A 12 -9.51 3.24 18.59
N GLY A 13 -9.31 3.61 17.33
CA GLY A 13 -10.18 4.57 16.63
C GLY A 13 -9.71 4.87 15.21
N SER A 14 -10.47 5.69 14.49
CA SER A 14 -10.15 5.99 13.09
C SER A 14 -8.87 6.82 12.94
N GLN A 15 -8.10 6.53 11.90
CA GLN A 15 -6.85 7.25 11.61
C GLN A 15 -7.08 8.39 10.62
N SER A 16 -6.41 9.52 10.86
CA SER A 16 -6.28 10.59 9.88
C SER A 16 -5.39 10.09 8.75
N ILE A 17 -5.74 10.42 7.51
CA ILE A 17 -4.91 10.12 6.35
C ILE A 17 -4.40 11.45 5.80
N ASP A 18 -3.24 11.85 6.27
CA ASP A 18 -2.59 13.12 5.93
C ASP A 18 -1.15 12.93 5.40
N GLY A 19 -0.65 11.70 5.40
CA GLY A 19 0.66 11.33 4.90
C GLY A 19 1.78 11.51 5.94
N GLN A 20 1.44 11.83 7.20
CA GLN A 20 2.40 11.87 8.29
C GLN A 20 2.47 10.53 9.02
N ILE A 21 3.63 10.23 9.60
CA ILE A 21 3.80 9.04 10.43
C ILE A 21 3.35 9.39 11.85
N ASP A 22 2.05 9.25 12.12
CA ASP A 22 1.45 9.45 13.43
C ASP A 22 1.89 8.43 14.49
N GLU A 23 1.76 8.80 15.77
CA GLU A 23 2.16 7.96 16.91
C GLU A 23 1.48 6.57 16.93
N VAL A 24 0.28 6.45 16.36
CA VAL A 24 -0.44 5.18 16.25
C VAL A 24 0.37 4.12 15.49
N TRP A 25 1.16 4.53 14.50
CA TRP A 25 1.94 3.62 13.65
C TRP A 25 3.04 2.91 14.42
N ALA A 26 3.46 3.45 15.59
CA ALA A 26 4.39 2.78 16.49
C ALA A 26 3.83 1.46 17.08
N GLN A 27 2.51 1.25 17.01
CA GLN A 27 1.85 0.01 17.44
C GLN A 27 1.85 -1.07 16.34
N ALA A 28 2.03 -0.66 15.07
CA ALA A 28 2.09 -1.57 13.94
C ALA A 28 3.49 -2.19 13.84
N GLN A 29 3.55 -3.48 13.49
CA GLN A 29 4.83 -4.10 13.14
C GLN A 29 5.26 -3.61 11.74
N PRO A 30 6.45 -2.99 11.60
CA PRO A 30 6.99 -2.62 10.30
C PRO A 30 7.60 -3.83 9.61
N TYR A 31 7.29 -4.00 8.33
CA TYR A 31 7.80 -5.09 7.49
C TYR A 31 8.63 -4.53 6.34
N PRO A 32 9.91 -4.91 6.20
CA PRO A 32 10.70 -4.54 5.04
C PRO A 32 10.23 -5.32 3.82
N LEU A 33 10.02 -4.64 2.70
CA LEU A 33 9.80 -5.28 1.40
C LEU A 33 11.16 -5.66 0.81
N ALA A 34 11.70 -6.80 1.24
CA ALA A 34 13.05 -7.25 0.85
C ALA A 34 13.07 -8.26 -0.31
N GLN A 35 11.90 -8.77 -0.75
CA GLN A 35 11.82 -9.78 -1.81
C GLN A 35 11.42 -9.18 -3.15
N GLY A 36 12.09 -9.62 -4.21
CA GLY A 36 11.66 -9.33 -5.58
C GLY A 36 12.17 -8.01 -6.17
N LEU A 37 13.01 -7.27 -5.46
CA LEU A 37 13.88 -6.29 -6.13
C LEU A 37 14.68 -7.08 -7.16
N ASN A 38 14.45 -6.85 -8.45
CA ASN A 38 15.40 -7.30 -9.46
C ASN A 38 16.64 -6.44 -9.23
N ASN A 39 17.54 -6.90 -8.35
CA ASN A 39 18.74 -6.21 -7.90
C ASN A 39 19.62 -5.70 -9.05
N ASN A 40 19.39 -6.21 -10.26
CA ASN A 40 20.02 -5.76 -11.50
C ASN A 40 19.70 -4.30 -11.87
N ASN A 41 18.61 -3.71 -11.34
CA ASN A 41 18.20 -2.34 -11.65
C ASN A 41 18.40 -1.35 -10.49
N ILE A 42 18.76 -1.83 -9.30
CA ILE A 42 19.02 -0.98 -8.13
C ILE A 42 20.54 -0.85 -8.01
N ALA A 43 21.07 0.29 -8.46
CA ALA A 43 22.51 0.54 -8.49
C ALA A 43 23.16 0.45 -7.09
N ASN A 44 22.43 0.85 -6.05
CA ASN A 44 22.85 0.78 -4.66
C ASN A 44 21.65 0.37 -3.77
N PRO A 45 21.76 -0.68 -2.94
CA PRO A 45 20.67 -1.14 -2.08
C PRO A 45 20.10 -0.09 -1.12
N GLY A 46 20.84 0.98 -0.84
CA GLY A 46 20.34 2.11 -0.04
C GLY A 46 19.52 3.13 -0.82
N ASP A 47 19.52 3.07 -2.16
CA ASP A 47 18.81 4.04 -3.01
C ASP A 47 17.32 3.69 -3.12
N PHE A 48 16.95 2.42 -2.90
CA PHE A 48 15.54 2.01 -2.90
C PHE A 48 15.24 1.05 -1.75
N THR A 49 14.42 1.51 -0.80
CA THR A 49 13.95 0.67 0.31
C THR A 49 12.48 0.93 0.56
N VAL A 50 11.73 -0.11 0.90
CA VAL A 50 10.32 0.03 1.30
C VAL A 50 10.12 -0.67 2.64
N THR A 51 9.48 0.03 3.56
CA THR A 51 8.92 -0.56 4.79
C THR A 51 7.43 -0.30 4.80
N TYR A 52 6.62 -1.32 5.06
CA TYR A 52 5.18 -1.18 5.17
C TYR A 52 4.66 -1.60 6.53
N SER A 53 3.57 -0.97 6.95
CA SER A 53 2.86 -1.26 8.19
C SER A 53 1.36 -1.27 7.90
N THR A 54 0.62 -2.06 8.68
CA THR A 54 -0.84 -2.12 8.58
C THR A 54 -1.48 -2.01 9.95
N LEU A 55 -2.62 -1.35 9.98
CA LEU A 55 -3.47 -1.19 11.15
C LEU A 55 -4.92 -1.44 10.73
N TRP A 56 -5.80 -1.71 11.68
CA TRP A 56 -7.23 -1.83 11.38
C TRP A 56 -8.14 -1.41 12.53
N ASP A 57 -9.36 -1.01 12.22
CA ASP A 57 -10.46 -0.87 13.17
C ASP A 57 -11.76 -1.47 12.60
N GLU A 58 -12.90 -1.24 13.24
CA GLU A 58 -14.19 -1.79 12.76
C GLU A 58 -14.68 -1.16 11.44
N ASP A 59 -14.07 -0.06 10.99
CA ASP A 59 -14.54 0.72 9.84
C ASP A 59 -13.56 0.65 8.65
N SER A 60 -12.25 0.50 8.87
CA SER A 60 -11.25 0.52 7.81
C SER A 60 -10.00 -0.34 8.05
N LEU A 61 -9.39 -0.76 6.94
CA LEU A 61 -7.99 -1.14 6.86
C LEU A 61 -7.14 0.10 6.62
N TYR A 62 -6.06 0.25 7.38
CA TYR A 62 -5.08 1.31 7.21
C TYR A 62 -3.74 0.75 6.73
N MET A 63 -3.14 1.41 5.77
CA MET A 63 -1.87 0.99 5.17
C MET A 63 -0.91 2.16 5.12
N MET A 64 0.31 1.94 5.57
CA MET A 64 1.42 2.87 5.44
C MET A 64 2.56 2.19 4.68
N ALA A 65 3.19 2.93 3.79
CA ALA A 65 4.47 2.58 3.20
C ALA A 65 5.43 3.76 3.33
N VAL A 66 6.64 3.49 3.82
CA VAL A 66 7.75 4.43 3.85
C VAL A 66 8.78 3.99 2.81
N ILE A 67 8.99 4.82 1.81
CA ILE A 67 9.83 4.55 0.65
C ILE A 67 11.03 5.50 0.69
N THR A 68 12.22 4.92 0.63
CA THR A 68 13.43 5.65 0.22
C THR A 68 13.55 5.46 -1.28
N ASP A 69 13.53 6.56 -2.03
CA ASP A 69 13.80 6.62 -3.46
C ASP A 69 14.15 8.07 -3.82
N PRO A 70 15.39 8.40 -4.16
CA PRO A 70 15.78 9.78 -4.46
C PRO A 70 15.29 10.27 -5.84
N THR A 71 14.80 9.39 -6.73
CA THR A 71 14.42 9.77 -8.11
C THR A 71 13.02 9.29 -8.44
N HIS A 72 12.08 10.24 -8.56
CA HIS A 72 10.68 9.90 -8.81
C HIS A 72 10.28 9.92 -10.30
N HIS A 73 9.66 8.84 -10.79
CA HIS A 73 9.09 8.70 -12.13
C HIS A 73 7.55 8.82 -12.10
N THR A 74 7.00 9.83 -12.80
CA THR A 74 5.56 10.20 -12.71
C THR A 74 4.87 10.45 -14.06
N ILE A 75 5.56 10.23 -15.19
CA ILE A 75 5.12 10.67 -16.53
C ILE A 75 4.81 9.48 -17.45
N ALA A 76 4.56 8.30 -16.88
CA ALA A 76 4.27 7.14 -17.70
C ALA A 76 2.82 7.16 -18.24
N PRO A 77 2.55 6.64 -19.45
CA PRO A 77 1.19 6.55 -20.00
C PRO A 77 0.22 5.74 -19.14
N PHE A 78 0.75 4.79 -18.37
CA PHE A 78 -0.02 3.95 -17.47
C PHE A 78 0.40 4.13 -16.01
N PRO A 79 -0.54 4.07 -15.05
CA PRO A 79 -0.24 4.34 -13.64
C PRO A 79 0.75 3.36 -13.02
N TRP A 80 0.72 2.08 -13.41
CA TRP A 80 1.64 1.04 -12.92
C TRP A 80 3.07 1.17 -13.45
N GLU A 81 3.31 2.03 -14.44
CA GLU A 81 4.65 2.35 -14.95
C GLU A 81 5.26 3.58 -14.24
N SER A 82 4.49 4.25 -13.39
CA SER A 82 4.99 5.31 -12.50
C SER A 82 5.39 4.72 -11.15
N ASP A 83 6.24 5.42 -10.41
CA ASP A 83 6.59 4.99 -9.06
C ASP A 83 5.33 4.92 -8.20
N GLY A 84 5.27 3.94 -7.33
CA GLY A 84 4.07 3.68 -6.55
C GLY A 84 4.21 2.48 -5.65
N ILE A 85 3.13 2.19 -4.95
CA ILE A 85 3.00 0.99 -4.12
C ILE A 85 1.76 0.23 -4.59
N GLU A 86 1.84 -1.10 -4.58
CA GLU A 86 0.70 -1.97 -4.83
C GLU A 86 0.47 -2.91 -3.65
N TYR A 87 -0.79 -3.07 -3.26
CA TYR A 87 -1.25 -4.07 -2.31
C TYR A 87 -2.10 -5.10 -3.04
N TYR A 88 -1.89 -6.36 -2.70
CA TYR A 88 -2.64 -7.49 -3.24
C TYR A 88 -3.33 -8.21 -2.08
N PHE A 89 -4.63 -8.45 -2.24
CA PHE A 89 -5.46 -9.14 -1.27
C PHE A 89 -6.03 -10.40 -1.91
N ASP A 90 -5.97 -11.50 -1.16
CA ASP A 90 -6.57 -12.79 -1.49
C ASP A 90 -7.53 -13.11 -0.34
N MET A 91 -8.82 -12.91 -0.58
CA MET A 91 -9.82 -12.79 0.48
C MET A 91 -10.34 -14.12 0.99
N ASP A 92 -10.47 -15.12 0.13
CA ASP A 92 -10.86 -16.47 0.52
C ASP A 92 -9.65 -17.35 0.89
N ASN A 93 -8.44 -16.82 0.65
CA ASN A 93 -7.17 -17.43 0.94
C ASN A 93 -6.96 -18.75 0.16
N ASP A 94 -7.62 -18.94 -0.99
CA ASP A 94 -7.50 -20.15 -1.82
C ASP A 94 -6.14 -20.33 -2.49
N LYS A 95 -5.33 -19.25 -2.52
CA LYS A 95 -4.00 -19.18 -3.15
C LYS A 95 -4.04 -19.30 -4.68
N ASP A 96 -5.19 -19.04 -5.31
CA ASP A 96 -5.24 -18.77 -6.73
C ASP A 96 -4.46 -17.47 -7.02
N MET A 97 -3.72 -17.46 -8.12
CA MET A 97 -2.90 -16.32 -8.51
C MET A 97 -3.60 -15.40 -9.50
N GLY A 98 -4.84 -15.72 -9.90
CA GLY A 98 -5.67 -14.87 -10.75
C GLY A 98 -6.30 -13.71 -9.99
N LEU A 99 -6.51 -12.58 -10.66
CA LEU A 99 -7.44 -11.56 -10.20
C LEU A 99 -8.87 -12.07 -10.47
N THR A 100 -9.49 -12.59 -9.42
CA THR A 100 -10.84 -13.17 -9.36
C THR A 100 -11.75 -12.24 -8.57
N SER A 101 -13.02 -12.60 -8.36
CA SER A 101 -13.98 -11.76 -7.62
C SER A 101 -13.60 -11.48 -6.16
N ASP A 102 -12.62 -12.18 -5.63
CA ASP A 102 -12.11 -12.17 -4.26
C ASP A 102 -10.60 -11.86 -4.18
N ASN A 103 -9.93 -11.71 -5.32
CA ASN A 103 -8.53 -11.32 -5.39
C ASN A 103 -8.40 -9.91 -5.93
N TYR A 104 -7.97 -8.99 -5.08
CA TYR A 104 -7.94 -7.56 -5.38
C TYR A 104 -6.51 -7.05 -5.52
N GLN A 105 -6.30 -6.22 -6.54
CA GLN A 105 -5.10 -5.38 -6.66
C GLN A 105 -5.47 -3.95 -6.32
N LEU A 106 -4.67 -3.30 -5.47
CA LEU A 106 -4.80 -1.89 -5.16
C LEU A 106 -3.47 -1.17 -5.33
N GLY A 107 -3.34 -0.41 -6.42
CA GLY A 107 -2.16 0.36 -6.79
C GLY A 107 -2.32 1.86 -6.52
N PHE A 108 -1.33 2.43 -5.84
CA PHE A 108 -1.20 3.85 -5.54
C PHE A 108 0.02 4.40 -6.27
N ALA A 109 -0.18 5.10 -7.39
CA ALA A 109 0.91 5.72 -8.13
C ALA A 109 1.22 7.13 -7.60
N TRP A 110 2.50 7.40 -7.32
CA TRP A 110 3.02 8.67 -6.85
C TRP A 110 2.66 9.80 -7.80
N LYS A 111 1.93 10.81 -7.28
CA LYS A 111 1.42 11.95 -8.06
C LYS A 111 0.65 11.55 -9.33
N HIS A 112 0.02 10.37 -9.32
CA HIS A 112 -0.81 9.84 -10.40
C HIS A 112 -2.09 9.20 -9.79
N SER A 113 -2.93 8.59 -10.63
CA SER A 113 -4.17 7.91 -10.22
C SER A 113 -3.95 6.63 -9.43
N VAL A 114 -4.89 6.30 -8.55
CA VAL A 114 -5.08 4.95 -7.99
C VAL A 114 -5.65 4.05 -9.08
N TYR A 115 -5.19 2.80 -9.14
CA TYR A 115 -5.55 1.79 -10.14
C TYR A 115 -5.63 0.41 -9.49
N GLY A 116 -6.14 -0.58 -10.22
CA GLY A 116 -6.24 -1.97 -9.75
C GLY A 116 -7.53 -2.63 -10.19
N ASP A 117 -7.71 -3.88 -9.75
CA ASP A 117 -8.89 -4.68 -10.03
C ASP A 117 -9.83 -4.63 -8.83
N TYR A 118 -10.69 -3.62 -8.84
CA TYR A 118 -11.76 -3.38 -7.86
C TYR A 118 -12.89 -2.62 -8.54
N SER A 119 -14.09 -2.65 -7.94
CA SER A 119 -15.24 -1.92 -8.48
C SER A 119 -15.00 -0.41 -8.49
N SER A 120 -15.64 0.31 -9.41
CA SER A 120 -15.55 1.79 -9.45
C SER A 120 -16.02 2.47 -8.16
N ASP A 121 -16.93 1.84 -7.43
CA ASP A 121 -17.45 2.34 -6.15
C ASP A 121 -16.39 2.27 -5.05
N ILE A 122 -15.55 1.24 -5.07
CA ILE A 122 -14.38 1.11 -4.19
C ILE A 122 -13.40 2.25 -4.44
N GLN A 123 -13.09 2.56 -5.71
CA GLN A 123 -12.16 3.63 -6.07
C GLN A 123 -12.54 4.99 -5.47
N LEU A 124 -13.83 5.31 -5.42
CA LEU A 124 -14.34 6.59 -4.90
C LEU A 124 -14.23 6.71 -3.38
N SER A 125 -14.00 5.61 -2.67
CA SER A 125 -14.04 5.56 -1.21
C SER A 125 -12.67 5.49 -0.54
N ILE A 126 -11.62 5.23 -1.30
CA ILE A 126 -10.26 5.11 -0.77
C ILE A 126 -9.74 6.51 -0.44
N ASN A 127 -9.47 6.74 0.84
CA ASN A 127 -8.80 7.94 1.29
C ASN A 127 -7.29 7.66 1.33
N TYR A 128 -6.49 8.40 0.57
CA TYR A 128 -5.05 8.21 0.54
C TYR A 128 -4.29 9.53 0.43
N LYS A 129 -3.07 9.52 0.95
CA LYS A 129 -2.14 10.63 0.86
C LYS A 129 -0.73 10.15 0.61
N PHE A 130 -0.03 11.03 -0.09
CA PHE A 130 1.38 10.93 -0.36
C PHE A 130 2.07 12.13 0.26
N HIS A 131 3.15 11.91 0.99
CA HIS A 131 3.99 12.95 1.57
C HIS A 131 5.43 12.79 1.12
N GLU A 132 6.00 13.86 0.57
CA GLU A 132 7.39 13.88 0.12
C GLU A 132 8.32 14.03 1.33
N THR A 133 9.36 13.22 1.38
CA THR A 133 10.41 13.30 2.40
C THR A 133 11.73 13.71 1.74
N THR A 134 12.77 13.96 2.54
CA THR A 134 14.10 14.32 2.00
C THR A 134 14.66 13.28 1.03
N ASN A 135 14.35 11.98 1.23
CA ASN A 135 14.99 10.87 0.52
C ASN A 135 13.98 9.92 -0.15
N GLY A 136 12.73 10.35 -0.33
CA GLY A 136 11.67 9.51 -0.89
C GLY A 136 10.29 9.98 -0.48
N TYR A 137 9.38 9.07 -0.15
CA TYR A 137 8.02 9.43 0.20
C TYR A 137 7.34 8.46 1.17
N VAL A 138 6.28 8.95 1.80
CA VAL A 138 5.33 8.16 2.57
C VAL A 138 4.03 8.07 1.78
N MET A 139 3.47 6.87 1.72
CA MET A 139 2.09 6.62 1.29
C MET A 139 1.29 6.20 2.52
N GLU A 140 0.14 6.83 2.73
CA GLU A 140 -0.80 6.48 3.78
C GLU A 140 -2.20 6.34 3.17
N ALA A 141 -2.92 5.27 3.50
CA ALA A 141 -4.25 5.01 2.97
C ALA A 141 -5.19 4.40 4.02
N ALA A 142 -6.47 4.77 3.94
CA ALA A 142 -7.59 4.12 4.59
C ALA A 142 -8.53 3.54 3.54
N VAL A 143 -8.87 2.27 3.72
CA VAL A 143 -9.77 1.52 2.87
C VAL A 143 -10.95 1.05 3.71
N PRO A 144 -12.15 1.62 3.53
CA PRO A 144 -13.32 1.23 4.31
C PRO A 144 -13.78 -0.20 4.02
N TRP A 145 -14.16 -0.95 5.05
CA TRP A 145 -14.71 -2.31 4.88
C TRP A 145 -16.04 -2.31 4.12
N ALA A 146 -16.87 -1.29 4.35
CA ALA A 146 -18.26 -1.21 3.91
C ALA A 146 -18.45 -1.17 2.37
N ASN A 147 -17.38 -1.04 1.59
CA ASN A 147 -17.45 -0.87 0.13
C ASN A 147 -17.14 -2.16 -0.65
N GLY A 148 -17.16 -3.32 0.00
CA GLY A 148 -17.17 -4.62 -0.70
C GLY A 148 -15.81 -5.12 -1.17
N LEU A 149 -14.69 -4.55 -0.69
CA LEU A 149 -13.36 -5.15 -0.90
C LEU A 149 -13.15 -6.43 -0.10
N PHE A 150 -13.95 -6.68 0.94
CA PHE A 150 -13.68 -7.72 1.93
C PHE A 150 -14.89 -8.61 2.27
N PHE A 151 -16.01 -8.52 1.54
CA PHE A 151 -17.26 -9.28 1.80
C PHE A 151 -17.96 -9.75 0.52
#